data_AF-A0A087RTJ7-F1
#
_entry.id   AF-A0A087RTJ7-F1
#
_cell.length_a   1.000
_cell.length_b   1.000
_cell.length_c   1.000
_cell.angle_alpha   90.00
_cell.angle_beta   90.00
_cell.angle_gamma   90.00
#
_symmetry.space_group_name_H-M   'P 1'
#
loop_
_entity.id
_entity.type
_entity.pdbx_description
1 polymer ?
#
loop_
_entity_poly.entity_id
_entity_poly.type
_entity_poly.pdbx_seq_one_letter_code
_entity_poly.pdbx_strand_id
1 'polypeptide(L)'
;MKAGKKMKITTVIIATVLALSLAVFPSAHAEPTVEIIMEKTTYSYCEKLFYTIKVSEVTGNPAIIHIRDETGKGSSAIPIPIADLENPVPSRVAFEKEIFPLGKYFIDVEYSGVEATAEFTLIDTDKVCIPETVKPIMANWLSGNISDGFLIDAFQKFTEGLDLFKIPFDINETTVYDVQIPEWVKNVGYWWLEGAISDDELVNAINNLVERNIISLEQKTGNEI
;
A
#
# COMPACT_ATOMS: atom_id res chain seq x y z
N MET A 1 95.96 63.10 31.24
CA MET A 1 95.74 61.65 31.29
C MET A 1 94.31 61.35 30.84
N LYS A 2 94.13 60.66 29.69
CA LYS A 2 92.80 60.28 29.17
C LYS A 2 92.29 59.05 29.94
N ALA A 3 91.12 59.18 30.56
CA ALA A 3 90.40 58.07 31.19
C ALA A 3 89.60 57.28 30.13
N GLY A 4 89.70 55.95 30.19
CA GLY A 4 89.01 55.01 29.29
C GLY A 4 87.51 54.87 29.61
N LYS A 5 86.71 54.77 28.55
CA LYS A 5 85.26 54.54 28.61
C LYS A 5 84.98 53.03 28.69
N LYS A 6 84.41 52.55 29.79
CA LYS A 6 83.85 51.19 29.91
C LYS A 6 82.46 51.15 29.29
N MET A 7 82.22 50.19 28.39
CA MET A 7 80.93 49.90 27.78
C MET A 7 80.19 48.87 28.64
N LYS A 8 78.97 49.19 29.08
CA LYS A 8 78.07 48.25 29.78
C LYS A 8 77.16 47.61 28.74
N ILE A 9 77.12 46.28 28.73
CA ILE A 9 76.24 45.46 27.90
C ILE A 9 74.97 45.20 28.71
N THR A 10 73.81 45.56 28.17
CA THR A 10 72.50 45.32 28.79
C THR A 10 71.87 44.12 28.10
N THR A 11 71.69 43.01 28.83
CA THR A 11 71.03 41.80 28.34
C THR A 11 69.52 42.00 28.34
N VAL A 12 68.87 41.80 27.19
CA VAL A 12 67.40 41.80 27.03
C VAL A 12 66.92 40.35 27.07
N ILE A 13 66.04 40.02 28.02
CA ILE A 13 65.39 38.70 28.12
C ILE A 13 64.04 38.81 27.40
N ILE A 14 63.87 38.06 26.32
CA ILE A 14 62.61 37.96 25.57
C ILE A 14 61.87 36.72 26.08
N ALA A 15 60.75 36.92 26.77
CA ALA A 15 59.87 35.84 27.20
C ALA A 15 58.89 35.50 26.06
N THR A 16 58.99 34.27 25.53
CA THR A 16 58.06 33.72 24.54
C THR A 16 56.83 33.15 25.25
N VAL A 17 55.67 33.78 25.06
CA VAL A 17 54.37 33.25 25.51
C VAL A 17 53.87 32.29 24.44
N LEU A 18 53.83 30.99 24.75
CA LEU A 18 53.27 29.95 23.88
C LEU A 18 51.74 29.90 24.11
N ALA A 19 50.97 30.52 23.20
CA ALA A 19 49.52 30.41 23.22
C ALA A 19 49.10 29.04 22.64
N LEU A 20 48.68 28.12 23.50
CA LEU A 20 48.10 26.84 23.10
C LEU A 20 46.66 27.09 22.63
N SER A 21 46.46 27.26 21.32
CA SER A 21 45.12 27.39 20.74
C SER A 21 44.42 26.02 20.78
N LEU A 22 43.46 25.86 21.70
CA LEU A 22 42.47 24.79 21.63
C LEU A 22 41.61 25.01 20.38
N ALA A 23 41.88 24.26 19.31
CA ALA A 23 41.00 24.18 18.17
C ALA A 23 39.72 23.45 18.63
N VAL A 24 38.66 24.21 18.91
CA VAL A 24 37.31 23.66 19.06
C VAL A 24 36.86 23.30 17.65
N PHE A 25 36.99 22.02 17.28
CA PHE A 25 36.34 21.52 16.08
C PHE A 25 34.83 21.55 16.33
N PRO A 26 34.03 22.24 15.49
CA PRO A 26 32.58 22.08 15.55
C PRO A 26 32.29 20.60 15.28
N SER A 27 31.55 19.96 16.18
CA SER A 27 31.04 18.60 15.98
C SER A 27 30.09 18.64 14.79
N ALA A 28 30.55 18.13 13.65
CA ALA A 28 29.70 17.92 12.48
C ALA A 28 28.80 16.70 12.75
N HIS A 29 27.64 16.92 13.37
CA HIS A 29 26.57 15.93 13.38
C HIS A 29 25.91 15.97 12.00
N ALA A 30 25.81 14.81 11.33
CA ALA A 30 25.06 14.71 10.10
C ALA A 30 23.58 15.00 10.38
N GLU A 31 22.97 15.89 9.62
CA GLU A 31 21.52 16.13 9.73
C GLU A 31 20.77 14.86 9.34
N PRO A 32 19.68 14.51 10.06
CA PRO A 32 18.86 13.36 9.70
C PRO A 32 18.29 13.55 8.29
N THR A 33 18.14 12.45 7.56
CA THR A 33 17.55 12.43 6.22
C THR A 33 16.47 11.35 6.16
N VAL A 34 15.46 11.61 5.34
CA VAL A 34 14.42 10.66 4.97
C VAL A 34 14.21 10.73 3.46
N GLU A 35 14.12 9.57 2.82
CA GLU A 35 13.93 9.41 1.37
C GLU A 35 12.85 8.34 1.12
N ILE A 36 12.07 8.53 0.07
CA ILE A 36 11.06 7.58 -0.39
C ILE A 36 11.54 6.96 -1.70
N ILE A 37 11.77 5.66 -1.69
CA ILE A 37 12.21 4.91 -2.87
C ILE A 37 11.03 4.14 -3.44
N MET A 38 10.76 4.32 -4.73
CA MET A 38 9.69 3.64 -5.46
C MET A 38 10.23 2.90 -6.67
N GLU A 39 9.81 1.64 -6.86
CA GLU A 39 10.17 0.86 -8.06
C GLU A 39 9.39 1.31 -9.30
N LYS A 40 8.18 1.86 -9.08
CA LYS A 40 7.33 2.45 -10.13
C LYS A 40 6.46 3.57 -9.58
N THR A 41 6.05 4.48 -10.46
CA THR A 41 5.22 5.65 -10.14
C THR A 41 3.87 5.63 -10.86
N THR A 42 3.55 4.55 -11.58
CA THR A 42 2.25 4.35 -12.22
C THR A 42 1.65 3.05 -11.73
N TYR A 43 0.43 3.12 -11.23
CA TYR A 43 -0.32 1.98 -10.70
C TYR A 43 -1.66 1.88 -11.43
N SER A 44 -2.16 0.65 -11.54
CA SER A 44 -3.53 0.38 -11.98
C SER A 44 -4.39 -0.13 -10.83
N TYR A 45 -5.70 -0.25 -11.07
CA TYR A 45 -6.58 -0.97 -10.16
C TYR A 45 -6.09 -2.41 -9.88
N CYS A 46 -6.44 -2.90 -8.70
CA CYS A 46 -5.99 -4.16 -8.09
C CYS A 46 -4.50 -4.25 -7.73
N GLU A 47 -3.70 -3.22 -8.02
CA GLU A 47 -2.33 -3.16 -7.53
C GLU A 47 -2.27 -2.59 -6.12
N LYS A 48 -1.23 -2.97 -5.38
CA LYS A 48 -0.96 -2.44 -4.04
C LYS A 48 0.19 -1.46 -4.13
N LEU A 49 0.04 -0.32 -3.46
CA LEU A 49 1.13 0.63 -3.31
C LEU A 49 2.31 -0.04 -2.58
N PHE A 50 3.52 0.17 -3.09
CA PHE A 50 4.75 -0.29 -2.46
C PHE A 50 5.84 0.77 -2.61
N TYR A 51 6.51 1.08 -1.50
CA TYR A 51 7.65 1.99 -1.44
C TYR A 51 8.52 1.62 -0.25
N THR A 52 9.75 2.11 -0.24
CA THR A 52 10.69 1.93 0.86
C THR A 52 11.00 3.29 1.47
N ILE A 53 10.91 3.39 2.80
CA ILE A 53 11.39 4.56 3.54
C ILE A 53 12.84 4.32 3.90
N LYS A 54 13.72 5.17 3.40
CA LYS A 54 15.13 5.17 3.73
C LYS A 54 15.44 6.30 4.69
N VAL A 55 16.15 6.00 5.77
CA VAL A 55 16.55 6.97 6.80
C VAL A 55 18.05 6.91 7.04
N SER A 56 18.67 8.01 7.46
CA SER A 56 20.09 8.02 7.84
C SER A 56 20.37 7.40 9.21
N GLU A 57 19.38 7.35 10.09
CA GLU A 57 19.50 6.81 11.44
C GLU A 57 18.16 6.30 11.99
N VAL A 58 18.21 5.34 12.90
CA VAL A 58 17.02 4.79 13.57
C VAL A 58 16.89 5.42 14.96
N THR A 59 15.80 6.16 15.20
CA THR A 59 15.56 6.88 16.45
C THR A 59 14.65 6.14 17.44
N GLY A 60 14.02 5.03 17.00
CA GLY A 60 13.02 4.28 17.78
C GLY A 60 11.60 4.86 17.73
N ASN A 61 11.43 6.07 17.19
CA ASN A 61 10.11 6.62 16.89
C ASN A 61 9.58 6.07 15.54
N PRO A 62 8.26 6.07 15.31
CA PRO A 62 7.70 5.77 13.99
C PRO A 62 7.85 6.97 13.04
N ALA A 63 7.88 6.70 11.74
CA ALA A 63 7.58 7.70 10.71
C ALA A 63 6.07 7.91 10.61
N ILE A 64 5.64 9.13 10.35
CA ILE A 64 4.22 9.48 10.15
C ILE A 64 3.98 9.68 8.66
N ILE A 65 3.00 8.97 8.11
CA ILE A 65 2.71 8.99 6.69
C ILE A 65 1.32 9.55 6.43
N HIS A 66 1.22 10.40 5.41
CA HIS A 66 -0.05 10.80 4.81
C HIS A 66 -0.03 10.47 3.32
N ILE A 67 -1.09 9.81 2.85
CA ILE A 67 -1.30 9.60 1.41
C ILE A 67 -2.47 10.49 1.00
N ARG A 68 -2.25 11.39 0.04
CA ARG A 68 -3.24 12.37 -0.38
C ARG A 68 -3.34 12.47 -1.90
N ASP A 69 -4.50 12.87 -2.38
CA ASP A 69 -4.72 13.21 -3.79
C ASP A 69 -4.23 14.64 -4.11
N GLU A 70 -4.37 15.05 -5.37
CA GLU A 70 -4.03 16.38 -5.86
C GLU A 70 -4.81 17.53 -5.21
N THR A 71 -5.98 17.24 -4.63
CA THR A 71 -6.80 18.23 -3.90
C THR A 71 -6.36 18.38 -2.44
N GLY A 72 -5.44 17.52 -1.98
CA GLY A 72 -4.98 17.46 -0.59
C GLY A 72 -5.88 16.61 0.32
N LYS A 73 -6.95 16.01 -0.21
CA LYS A 73 -7.75 15.04 0.53
C LYS A 73 -6.94 13.74 0.64
N GLY A 74 -6.85 13.19 1.85
CA GLY A 74 -5.98 12.05 2.08
C GLY A 74 -6.34 11.22 3.29
N SER A 75 -5.45 10.28 3.60
CA SER A 75 -5.53 9.43 4.77
C SER A 75 -5.43 10.24 6.06
N SER A 76 -5.86 9.64 7.18
CA SER A 76 -5.36 10.01 8.49
C SER A 76 -3.86 9.69 8.60
N ALA A 77 -3.21 10.16 9.67
CA ALA A 77 -1.82 9.83 9.97
C ALA A 77 -1.62 8.31 10.12
N ILE A 78 -0.68 7.75 9.37
CA ILE A 78 -0.33 6.33 9.40
C ILE A 78 1.06 6.19 10.04
N PRO A 79 1.16 5.71 11.30
CA PRO A 79 2.45 5.49 11.94
C PRO A 79 3.11 4.20 11.43
N ILE A 80 4.30 4.31 10.85
CA ILE A 80 5.12 3.18 10.40
C ILE A 80 6.37 3.05 11.28
N PRO A 81 6.56 1.91 11.98
CA PRO A 81 7.79 1.66 12.72
C PRO A 81 9.01 1.68 11.80
N ILE A 82 10.05 2.40 12.22
CA ILE A 82 11.36 2.43 11.55
C ILE A 82 12.30 1.54 12.36
N ALA A 83 12.55 0.34 11.86
CA ALA A 83 13.39 -0.66 12.51
C ALA A 83 14.81 -0.70 11.93
N ASP A 84 14.93 -0.37 10.64
CA ASP A 84 16.17 -0.43 9.87
C ASP A 84 16.43 0.88 9.12
N LEU A 85 17.56 0.98 8.42
CA LEU A 85 17.84 2.14 7.56
C LEU A 85 16.99 2.15 6.29
N GLU A 86 16.47 0.99 5.87
CA GLU A 86 15.56 0.84 4.74
C GLU A 86 14.36 0.00 5.19
N ASN A 87 13.16 0.58 5.09
CA ASN A 87 11.94 0.01 5.64
C ASN A 87 10.92 -0.13 4.51
N PRO A 88 10.74 -1.33 3.95
CA PRO A 88 9.71 -1.59 2.95
C PRO A 88 8.31 -1.42 3.54
N VAL A 89 7.44 -0.71 2.83
CA VAL A 89 6.08 -0.40 3.25
C VAL A 89 5.09 -0.94 2.20
N PRO A 90 4.69 -2.22 2.31
CA PRO A 90 3.63 -2.77 1.47
C PRO A 90 2.25 -2.29 1.94
N SER A 91 1.45 -1.75 1.02
CA SER A 91 0.05 -1.45 1.32
C SER A 91 -0.74 -2.72 1.63
N ARG A 92 -1.61 -2.64 2.63
CA ARG A 92 -2.55 -3.71 2.98
C ARG A 92 -3.74 -3.78 2.02
N VAL A 93 -4.04 -2.66 1.37
CA VAL A 93 -5.23 -2.46 0.53
C VAL A 93 -4.78 -2.20 -0.91
N ALA A 94 -5.46 -2.83 -1.85
CA ALA A 94 -5.26 -2.59 -3.28
C ALA A 94 -6.02 -1.34 -3.73
N PHE A 95 -5.63 -0.76 -4.87
CA PHE A 95 -6.40 0.30 -5.48
C PHE A 95 -7.69 -0.27 -6.07
N GLU A 96 -8.82 0.03 -5.46
CA GLU A 96 -10.17 -0.33 -5.90
C GLU A 96 -10.91 0.89 -6.45
N LYS A 97 -11.70 0.70 -7.52
CA LYS A 97 -12.32 1.78 -8.29
C LYS A 97 -13.34 2.57 -7.47
N GLU A 98 -14.02 1.90 -6.55
CA GLU A 98 -15.05 2.44 -5.68
C GLU A 98 -14.45 3.35 -4.59
N ILE A 99 -13.18 3.13 -4.25
CA ILE A 99 -12.51 3.79 -3.12
C ILE A 99 -11.51 4.85 -3.60
N PHE A 100 -10.80 4.57 -4.71
CA PHE A 100 -9.69 5.38 -5.20
C PHE A 100 -10.00 5.96 -6.58
N PRO A 101 -10.32 7.27 -6.65
CA PRO A 101 -10.39 7.99 -7.91
C PRO A 101 -9.09 7.93 -8.70
N LEU A 102 -9.18 7.96 -10.02
CA LEU A 102 -8.00 8.08 -10.88
C LEU A 102 -7.32 9.44 -10.68
N GLY A 103 -6.01 9.49 -10.91
CA GLY A 103 -5.25 10.73 -10.89
C GLY A 103 -3.94 10.64 -10.13
N LYS A 104 -3.42 11.81 -9.77
CA LYS A 104 -2.13 11.94 -9.09
C LYS A 104 -2.31 11.88 -7.57
N TYR A 105 -1.41 11.15 -6.93
CA TYR A 105 -1.32 10.97 -5.50
C TYR A 105 0.08 11.30 -4.99
N PHE A 106 0.15 11.65 -3.71
CA PHE A 106 1.38 11.99 -3.00
C PHE A 106 1.51 11.14 -1.74
N ILE A 107 2.73 10.72 -1.45
CA ILE A 107 3.14 10.07 -0.22
C ILE A 107 4.00 11.07 0.53
N ASP A 108 3.48 11.60 1.64
CA ASP A 108 4.20 12.50 2.51
C ASP A 108 4.67 11.70 3.73
N VAL A 109 5.98 11.70 3.98
CA VAL A 109 6.62 11.01 5.11
C VAL A 109 7.30 12.05 6.00
N GLU A 110 6.93 12.07 7.26
CA GLU A 110 7.62 12.81 8.31
C GLU A 110 8.36 11.84 9.23
N TYR A 111 9.66 12.08 9.44
CA TYR A 111 10.46 11.31 10.38
C TYR A 111 11.51 12.19 11.06
N SER A 112 11.50 12.20 12.39
CA SER A 112 12.45 12.97 13.21
C SER A 112 12.52 14.47 12.84
N GLY A 113 11.37 15.05 12.43
CA GLY A 113 11.25 16.47 12.04
C GLY A 113 11.72 16.77 10.61
N VAL A 114 12.05 15.75 9.82
CA VAL A 114 12.39 15.86 8.39
C VAL A 114 11.25 15.30 7.57
N GLU A 115 10.93 15.96 6.47
CA GLU A 115 9.86 15.58 5.56
C GLU A 115 10.40 15.15 4.20
N ALA A 116 9.75 14.17 3.59
CA ALA A 116 9.93 13.80 2.19
C ALA A 116 8.58 13.57 1.52
N THR A 117 8.48 13.93 0.24
CA THR A 117 7.29 13.70 -0.58
C THR A 117 7.67 12.96 -1.86
N ALA A 118 6.90 11.93 -2.20
CA ALA A 118 6.96 11.26 -3.50
C ALA A 118 5.59 11.29 -4.18
N GLU A 119 5.57 11.20 -5.51
CA GLU A 119 4.33 11.18 -6.30
C GLU A 119 4.16 9.88 -7.10
N PHE A 120 2.91 9.46 -7.26
CA PHE A 120 2.51 8.40 -8.16
C PHE A 120 1.18 8.72 -8.83
N THR A 121 0.85 8.00 -9.91
CA THR A 121 -0.40 8.16 -10.66
C THR A 121 -1.15 6.85 -10.68
N LEU A 122 -2.45 6.91 -10.41
CA LEU A 122 -3.40 5.81 -10.57
C LEU A 122 -4.14 5.97 -11.90
N ILE A 123 -4.05 4.96 -12.75
CA ILE A 123 -4.69 4.92 -14.08
C ILE A 123 -5.64 3.73 -14.18
N ASP A 124 -6.68 3.85 -14.99
CA ASP A 124 -7.48 2.69 -15.40
C ASP A 124 -6.80 2.03 -16.59
N THR A 125 -6.64 0.71 -16.51
CA THR A 125 -6.06 -0.12 -17.59
C THR A 125 -7.08 -1.11 -18.13
N ASP A 126 -8.36 -0.93 -17.76
CA ASP A 126 -9.46 -1.85 -18.04
C ASP A 126 -9.20 -3.27 -17.52
N LYS A 127 -8.32 -3.40 -16.52
CA LYS A 127 -8.02 -4.67 -15.87
C LYS A 127 -9.18 -5.05 -14.96
N VAL A 128 -9.68 -6.28 -15.12
CA VAL A 128 -10.68 -6.86 -14.21
C VAL A 128 -10.12 -6.86 -12.78
N CYS A 129 -10.88 -6.27 -11.87
CA CYS A 129 -10.53 -6.12 -10.48
C CYS A 129 -11.75 -6.41 -9.61
N ILE A 130 -11.73 -7.56 -8.92
CA ILE A 130 -12.80 -7.93 -7.99
C ILE A 130 -12.47 -7.30 -6.63
N PRO A 131 -13.39 -6.54 -6.01
CA PRO A 131 -13.14 -5.96 -4.70
C PRO A 131 -12.76 -7.01 -3.65
N GLU A 132 -11.78 -6.69 -2.80
CA GLU A 132 -11.22 -7.62 -1.79
C GLU A 132 -12.28 -8.13 -0.81
N THR A 133 -13.38 -7.38 -0.64
CA THR A 133 -14.54 -7.76 0.19
C THR A 133 -15.21 -9.06 -0.28
N VAL A 134 -15.06 -9.44 -1.55
CA VAL A 134 -15.62 -10.69 -2.10
C VAL A 134 -14.85 -11.92 -1.62
N LYS A 135 -13.55 -11.82 -1.30
CA LYS A 135 -12.73 -12.96 -0.84
C LYS A 135 -13.24 -13.64 0.43
N PRO A 136 -13.54 -12.92 1.55
CA PRO A 136 -14.09 -13.57 2.73
C PRO A 136 -15.47 -14.19 2.47
N ILE A 137 -16.25 -13.66 1.52
CA ILE A 137 -17.54 -14.25 1.13
C ILE A 137 -17.30 -15.57 0.41
N MET A 138 -16.41 -15.59 -0.59
CA MET A 138 -15.98 -16.80 -1.27
C MET A 138 -15.49 -17.86 -0.28
N ALA A 139 -14.64 -17.50 0.68
CA ALA A 139 -14.13 -18.43 1.69
C ALA A 139 -15.26 -19.05 2.55
N ASN A 140 -16.26 -18.25 2.92
CA ASN A 140 -17.44 -18.74 3.64
C ASN A 140 -18.30 -19.67 2.78
N TRP A 141 -18.47 -19.36 1.50
CA TRP A 141 -19.20 -20.22 0.56
C TRP A 141 -18.50 -21.57 0.36
N LEU A 142 -17.18 -21.55 0.16
CA LEU A 142 -16.37 -22.77 0.04
C LEU A 142 -16.46 -23.65 1.28
N SER A 143 -16.55 -23.03 2.47
CA SER A 143 -16.73 -23.72 3.75
C SER A 143 -18.16 -24.24 3.97
N GLY A 144 -19.11 -23.95 3.08
CA GLY A 144 -20.52 -24.32 3.22
C GLY A 144 -21.28 -23.50 4.25
N ASN A 145 -20.74 -22.36 4.70
CA ASN A 145 -21.37 -21.49 5.70
C ASN A 145 -22.48 -20.62 5.12
N ILE A 146 -22.51 -20.44 3.80
CA ILE A 146 -23.52 -19.66 3.06
C ILE A 146 -23.97 -20.42 1.81
N SER A 147 -25.17 -20.12 1.32
CA SER A 147 -25.72 -20.77 0.13
C SER A 147 -25.09 -20.26 -1.18
N ASP A 148 -25.27 -21.04 -2.24
CA ASP A 148 -24.87 -20.66 -3.60
C ASP A 148 -25.53 -19.34 -4.03
N GLY A 149 -26.83 -19.18 -3.74
CA GLY A 149 -27.54 -17.94 -4.04
C GLY A 149 -26.97 -16.74 -3.28
N PHE A 150 -26.50 -16.92 -2.05
CA PHE A 150 -25.85 -15.83 -1.32
C PHE A 150 -24.52 -15.43 -1.97
N LEU A 151 -23.73 -16.37 -2.47
CA LEU A 151 -22.52 -16.06 -3.23
C LEU A 151 -22.86 -15.26 -4.49
N ILE A 152 -23.88 -15.69 -5.24
CA ILE A 152 -24.32 -15.00 -6.45
C ILE A 152 -24.83 -13.58 -6.16
N ASP A 153 -25.63 -13.41 -5.10
CA ASP A 153 -26.08 -12.11 -4.61
C ASP A 153 -24.89 -11.19 -4.27
N ALA A 154 -23.88 -11.73 -3.59
CA ALA A 154 -22.67 -11.00 -3.26
C ALA A 154 -21.90 -10.56 -4.51
N PHE A 155 -21.75 -11.44 -5.51
CA PHE A 155 -21.14 -11.05 -6.78
C PHE A 155 -21.88 -9.88 -7.43
N GLN A 156 -23.21 -9.92 -7.49
CA GLN A 156 -24.01 -8.83 -8.06
C GLN A 156 -23.84 -7.52 -7.27
N LYS A 157 -23.94 -7.58 -5.94
CA LYS A 157 -23.87 -6.38 -5.08
C LYS A 157 -22.49 -5.75 -5.00
N PHE A 158 -21.45 -6.55 -4.83
CA PHE A 158 -20.09 -6.02 -4.65
C PHE A 158 -19.40 -5.69 -5.97
N THR A 159 -20.02 -6.00 -7.12
CA THR A 159 -19.49 -5.60 -8.44
C THR A 159 -20.50 -4.76 -9.23
N GLU A 160 -21.47 -4.17 -8.53
CA GLU A 160 -22.45 -3.28 -9.14
C GLU A 160 -21.74 -2.09 -9.81
N GLY A 161 -22.03 -1.87 -11.10
CA GLY A 161 -21.40 -0.83 -11.91
C GLY A 161 -20.05 -1.22 -12.54
N LEU A 162 -19.51 -2.41 -12.26
CA LEU A 162 -18.27 -2.91 -12.85
C LEU A 162 -18.47 -3.84 -14.08
N ASP A 163 -19.70 -4.31 -14.32
CA ASP A 163 -20.04 -5.24 -15.42
C ASP A 163 -19.17 -6.52 -15.46
N LEU A 164 -18.85 -7.07 -14.28
CA LEU A 164 -18.00 -8.26 -14.18
C LEU A 164 -18.80 -9.56 -14.37
N PHE A 165 -19.79 -9.80 -13.51
CA PHE A 165 -20.57 -11.05 -13.49
C PHE A 165 -21.89 -10.88 -14.25
N LYS A 166 -22.05 -11.62 -15.36
CA LYS A 166 -23.19 -11.55 -16.28
C LYS A 166 -24.30 -12.51 -15.86
N ILE A 167 -24.93 -12.22 -14.73
CA ILE A 167 -25.94 -13.09 -14.10
C ILE A 167 -27.35 -12.61 -14.49
N PRO A 168 -28.14 -13.40 -15.24
CA PRO A 168 -29.40 -12.93 -15.84
C PRO A 168 -30.62 -13.03 -14.91
N PHE A 169 -30.41 -13.13 -13.60
CA PHE A 169 -31.47 -13.28 -12.61
C PHE A 169 -31.09 -12.61 -11.29
N ASP A 170 -32.10 -12.18 -10.53
CA ASP A 170 -31.92 -11.52 -9.25
C ASP A 170 -32.04 -12.51 -8.08
N ILE A 171 -31.21 -12.29 -7.05
CA ILE A 171 -31.33 -13.00 -5.78
C ILE A 171 -32.12 -12.16 -4.78
N ASN A 172 -33.08 -12.80 -4.13
CA ASN A 172 -33.84 -12.24 -3.03
C ASN A 172 -34.08 -13.31 -1.96
N GLU A 173 -34.82 -12.96 -0.90
CA GLU A 173 -35.09 -13.84 0.23
C GLU A 173 -35.73 -15.17 -0.15
N THR A 174 -36.47 -15.25 -1.26
CA THR A 174 -37.13 -16.48 -1.70
C THR A 174 -36.28 -17.30 -2.67
N THR A 175 -35.36 -16.69 -3.41
CA THR A 175 -34.53 -17.37 -4.44
C THR A 175 -33.11 -17.70 -3.98
N VAL A 176 -32.67 -17.22 -2.80
CA VAL A 176 -31.30 -17.41 -2.27
C VAL A 176 -30.91 -18.89 -2.04
N TYR A 177 -31.89 -19.79 -1.99
CA TYR A 177 -31.69 -21.25 -1.88
C TYR A 177 -32.07 -22.02 -3.14
N ASP A 178 -32.59 -21.34 -4.18
CA ASP A 178 -32.99 -21.97 -5.44
C ASP A 178 -31.84 -21.97 -6.47
N VAL A 179 -30.73 -21.28 -6.19
CA VAL A 179 -29.51 -21.39 -7.01
C VAL A 179 -28.76 -22.67 -6.65
N GLN A 180 -28.33 -23.41 -7.66
CA GLN A 180 -27.40 -24.52 -7.50
C GLN A 180 -26.11 -24.28 -8.26
N ILE A 181 -24.99 -24.47 -7.56
CA ILE A 181 -23.64 -24.49 -8.11
C ILE A 181 -23.08 -25.90 -7.85
N PRO A 182 -22.71 -26.67 -8.90
CA PRO A 182 -22.14 -27.99 -8.71
C PRO A 182 -20.86 -27.96 -7.87
N GLU A 183 -20.69 -28.95 -6.99
CA GLU A 183 -19.59 -28.98 -6.02
C GLU A 183 -18.19 -28.85 -6.67
N TRP A 184 -17.99 -29.38 -7.88
CA TRP A 184 -16.71 -29.28 -8.58
C TRP A 184 -16.31 -27.83 -8.93
N VAL A 185 -17.27 -26.91 -9.01
CA VAL A 185 -17.03 -25.47 -9.28
C VAL A 185 -16.30 -24.81 -8.12
N LYS A 186 -16.41 -25.33 -6.89
CA LYS A 186 -15.67 -24.81 -5.73
C LYS A 186 -14.16 -24.79 -5.94
N ASN A 187 -13.63 -25.69 -6.78
CA ASN A 187 -12.21 -25.67 -7.15
C ASN A 187 -11.78 -24.33 -7.78
N VAL A 188 -12.65 -23.70 -8.58
CA VAL A 188 -12.39 -22.37 -9.16
C VAL A 188 -12.26 -21.32 -8.05
N GLY A 189 -13.12 -21.39 -7.03
CA GLY A 189 -13.04 -20.51 -5.86
C GLY A 189 -11.76 -20.72 -5.05
N TYR A 190 -11.35 -21.98 -4.83
CA TYR A 190 -10.07 -22.30 -4.17
C TYR A 190 -8.87 -21.74 -4.94
N TRP A 191 -8.80 -22.00 -6.26
CA TRP A 191 -7.72 -21.47 -7.09
C TRP A 191 -7.65 -19.94 -7.07
N TRP A 192 -8.80 -19.27 -7.02
CA TRP A 192 -8.83 -17.81 -6.94
C TRP A 192 -8.33 -17.30 -5.58
N LEU A 193 -8.79 -17.89 -4.48
CA LEU A 193 -8.33 -17.49 -3.14
C LEU A 193 -6.85 -17.78 -2.90
N GLU A 194 -6.32 -18.84 -3.51
CA GLU A 194 -4.90 -19.20 -3.47
C GLU A 194 -4.05 -18.35 -4.45
N GLY A 195 -4.68 -17.53 -5.29
CA GLY A 195 -3.99 -16.74 -6.32
C GLY A 195 -3.45 -17.57 -7.49
N ALA A 196 -3.91 -18.81 -7.64
CA ALA A 196 -3.59 -19.68 -8.76
C ALA A 196 -4.31 -19.28 -10.06
N ILE A 197 -5.45 -18.59 -9.93
CA ILE A 197 -6.11 -17.89 -11.04
C ILE A 197 -6.35 -16.41 -10.66
N SER A 198 -6.33 -15.56 -11.67
CA SER A 198 -6.61 -14.13 -11.59
C SER A 198 -8.10 -13.81 -11.48
N ASP A 199 -8.41 -12.55 -11.14
CA ASP A 199 -9.78 -12.04 -11.11
C ASP A 199 -10.48 -12.18 -12.47
N ASP A 200 -9.77 -11.91 -13.57
CA ASP A 200 -10.28 -12.10 -14.94
C ASP A 200 -10.65 -13.56 -15.21
N GLU A 201 -9.78 -14.50 -14.83
CA GLU A 201 -10.03 -15.92 -15.00
C GLU A 201 -11.21 -16.42 -14.16
N LEU A 202 -11.37 -15.92 -12.92
CA LEU A 202 -12.55 -16.21 -12.11
C LEU A 202 -13.82 -15.68 -12.78
N VAL A 203 -13.83 -14.40 -13.17
CA VAL A 203 -15.00 -13.78 -13.83
C VAL A 203 -15.37 -14.55 -15.09
N ASN A 204 -14.39 -14.87 -15.94
CA ASN A 204 -14.61 -15.62 -17.17
C ASN A 204 -15.12 -17.04 -16.92
N ALA A 205 -14.62 -17.71 -15.88
CA ALA A 205 -15.11 -19.03 -15.47
C ALA A 205 -16.58 -18.95 -15.01
N ILE A 206 -16.92 -18.04 -14.09
CA ILE A 206 -18.30 -17.88 -13.60
C ILE A 206 -19.26 -17.53 -14.74
N ASN A 207 -18.89 -16.57 -15.60
CA ASN A 207 -19.70 -16.17 -16.75
C ASN A 207 -19.95 -17.34 -17.72
N ASN A 208 -18.93 -18.18 -17.98
CA ASN A 208 -19.11 -19.39 -18.80
C ASN A 208 -20.07 -20.40 -18.17
N LEU A 209 -20.05 -20.55 -16.84
CA LEU A 209 -20.93 -21.47 -16.13
C LEU A 209 -22.38 -20.99 -16.15
N VAL A 210 -22.60 -19.68 -16.04
CA VAL A 210 -23.92 -19.07 -16.18
C VAL A 210 -24.44 -19.22 -17.61
N GLU A 211 -23.61 -18.92 -18.63
CA GLU A 211 -23.97 -19.06 -20.05
C GLU A 211 -24.39 -20.49 -20.40
N ARG A 212 -23.75 -21.49 -19.79
CA ARG A 212 -24.04 -22.92 -20.01
C ARG A 212 -25.22 -23.43 -19.16
N ASN A 213 -25.88 -22.56 -18.40
CA ASN A 213 -26.92 -22.93 -17.43
C ASN A 213 -26.46 -23.99 -16.40
N ILE A 214 -25.17 -23.95 -16.04
CA ILE A 214 -24.62 -24.76 -14.95
C ILE A 214 -24.89 -24.05 -13.61
N ILE A 215 -24.81 -22.71 -13.62
CA ILE A 215 -25.25 -21.85 -12.52
C ILE A 215 -26.55 -21.19 -12.98
N SER A 216 -27.67 -21.59 -12.36
CA SER A 216 -28.99 -21.08 -12.68
C SER A 216 -29.94 -21.23 -11.50
N LEU A 217 -31.07 -20.54 -11.54
CA LEU A 217 -32.19 -20.84 -10.65
C LEU A 217 -32.81 -22.19 -11.04
N GLU A 218 -32.92 -23.10 -10.08
CA GLU A 218 -33.75 -24.29 -10.23
C GLU A 218 -35.18 -23.84 -10.53
N GLN A 219 -35.65 -24.15 -11.74
CA GLN A 219 -37.06 -24.03 -12.04
C GLN A 219 -37.76 -25.11 -11.20
N LYS A 220 -38.45 -24.72 -10.12
CA LYS A 220 -39.47 -25.59 -9.50
C LYS A 220 -40.44 -25.96 -10.60
N THR A 221 -40.28 -27.15 -11.17
CA THR A 221 -41.26 -27.70 -12.09
C THR A 221 -42.47 -27.96 -11.22
N GLY A 222 -43.48 -27.09 -11.31
CA GLY A 222 -44.75 -27.27 -10.64
C GLY A 222 -45.37 -28.56 -11.15
N ASN A 223 -45.12 -29.67 -10.46
CA ASN A 223 -45.99 -30.82 -10.54
C ASN A 223 -47.25 -30.45 -9.76
N GLU A 224 -48.15 -29.71 -10.40
CA GLU A 224 -49.56 -29.75 -10.03
C GLU A 224 -50.05 -31.18 -10.28
N ILE A 225 -50.38 -31.88 -9.20
CA ILE A 225 -51.26 -33.06 -9.19
C ILE A 225 -52.45 -32.70 -8.32
#